data_AF-A0A8T7EQN5-F1
#
_entry.id   AF-A0A8T7EQN5-F1
#
_cell.length_a   1.000
_cell.length_b   1.000
_cell.length_c   1.000
_cell.angle_alpha   90.00
_cell.angle_beta   90.00
_cell.angle_gamma   90.00
#
_symmetry.space_group_name_H-M   'P 1'
#
loop_
_entity.id
_entity.type
_entity.pdbx_description
1 polymer ?
#
loop_
_entity_poly.entity_id
_entity_poly.type
_entity_poly.pdbx_seq_one_letter_code
_entity_poly.pdbx_strand_id
1 'polypeptide(L)' 'MDAAAEYDRLLREFAESRRSPVFDLVFLGMGGDGHTASLFPDSIAILETEMWAIPAFSAALDSWRVTMTPAALSNA' A
#
# COMPACT_ATOMS: atom_id res chain seq x y z
N MET A 1 16.47 -6.51 -6.50
CA MET A 1 15.70 -5.26 -6.40
C MET A 1 14.57 -5.50 -5.42
N ASP A 2 14.25 -4.53 -4.57
CA ASP A 2 13.16 -4.62 -3.59
C ASP A 2 11.81 -4.56 -4.33
N ALA A 3 10.98 -5.61 -4.22
CA ALA A 3 9.73 -5.74 -4.97
C ALA A 3 8.74 -4.60 -4.68
N ALA A 4 8.76 -4.05 -3.47
CA ALA A 4 7.92 -2.91 -3.12
C ALA A 4 8.37 -1.63 -3.86
N ALA A 5 9.69 -1.40 -3.97
CA ALA A 5 10.23 -0.26 -4.71
C ALA A 5 9.93 -0.35 -6.22
N GLU A 6 9.93 -1.55 -6.78
CA GLU A 6 9.52 -1.75 -8.17
C GLU A 6 8.04 -1.46 -8.39
N TYR A 7 7.18 -1.87 -7.46
CA TYR A 7 5.74 -1.57 -7.52
C TYR A 7 5.45 -0.08 -7.33
N ASP A 8 6.17 0.60 -6.42
CA ASP A 8 6.09 2.05 -6.26
C ASP A 8 6.41 2.79 -7.56
N ARG A 9 7.47 2.37 -8.27
CA ARG A 9 7.82 2.92 -9.59
C ARG A 9 6.69 2.72 -10.60
N LEU A 10 6.09 1.52 -10.67
CA LEU A 10 4.98 1.24 -11.58
C LEU A 10 3.75 2.11 -11.29
N LEU A 11 3.43 2.34 -10.01
CA LEU A 11 2.33 3.23 -9.62
C LEU A 11 2.61 4.68 -10.06
N ARG A 12 3.86 5.16 -9.92
CA ARG A 12 4.28 6.49 -10.36
C ARG A 12 4.21 6.66 -11.88
N GLU A 13 4.58 5.63 -12.63
CA GLU A 13 4.44 5.61 -14.09
C GLU A 13 2.96 5.66 -14.51
N PHE A 14 2.13 4.83 -13.86
CA PHE A 14 0.68 4.83 -14.07
C PHE A 14 0.02 6.18 -13.76
N ALA A 15 0.49 6.89 -12.74
CA ALA A 15 -0.08 8.18 -12.35
C ALA A 15 0.25 9.32 -13.35
N GLU A 16 1.15 9.12 -14.31
CA GLU A 16 1.54 10.10 -15.34
C GLU A 16 1.85 11.49 -14.74
N SER A 17 2.72 11.55 -13.73
CA SER A 17 3.12 12.77 -12.99
C SER A 17 2.08 13.38 -12.02
N ARG A 18 0.92 12.74 -11.81
CA ARG A 18 -0.01 13.13 -10.74
C ARG A 18 0.61 12.89 -9.35
N ARG A 19 0.10 13.60 -8.35
CA ARG A 19 0.55 13.50 -6.94
C ARG A 19 0.09 12.23 -6.24
N SER A 20 -0.79 11.46 -6.87
CA SER A 20 -1.32 10.18 -6.43
C SER A 20 -1.86 9.41 -7.64
N PRO A 21 -1.87 8.07 -7.63
CA PRO A 21 -2.58 7.29 -8.63
C PRO A 21 -4.09 7.53 -8.49
N VAL A 22 -4.82 7.41 -9.59
CA VAL A 22 -6.30 7.49 -9.63
C VAL A 22 -6.81 6.16 -10.12
N PHE A 23 -7.64 5.51 -9.31
CA PHE A 23 -8.28 4.24 -9.67
C PHE A 23 -9.78 4.42 -9.62
N ASP A 24 -10.53 3.94 -10.62
CA ASP A 24 -11.99 4.00 -10.55
C ASP A 24 -12.56 3.15 -9.40
N LEU A 25 -11.84 2.08 -9.03
CA LEU A 25 -12.24 1.14 -7.99
C LEU A 25 -11.03 0.37 -7.43
N VAL A 26 -10.95 0.27 -6.10
CA VAL A 26 -10.00 -0.60 -5.40
C VAL A 26 -10.77 -1.56 -4.51
N PHE A 27 -10.66 -2.87 -4.76
CA PHE A 27 -11.26 -3.89 -3.91
C PHE A 27 -10.41 -4.13 -2.67
N LEU A 28 -11.01 -3.97 -1.50
CA LEU A 28 -10.36 -4.14 -0.21
C LEU A 28 -11.12 -5.15 0.65
N GLY A 29 -10.40 -6.17 1.12
CA GLY A 29 -10.87 -6.98 2.24
C GLY A 29 -10.61 -6.27 3.57
N MET A 30 -11.32 -6.66 4.62
CA MET A 30 -11.12 -6.11 5.97
C MET A 30 -10.98 -7.27 6.97
N GLY A 31 -9.90 -7.25 7.75
CA GLY A 31 -9.69 -8.15 8.86
C GLY A 31 -10.57 -7.81 10.07
N GLY A 32 -10.74 -8.75 11.00
CA GLY A 32 -11.54 -8.53 12.22
C GLY A 32 -10.96 -7.48 13.18
N ASP A 33 -9.69 -7.13 13.00
CA ASP A 33 -8.95 -6.04 13.66
C ASP A 33 -9.04 -4.71 12.89
N GLY A 34 -9.72 -4.68 11.74
CA GLY A 34 -9.83 -3.50 10.87
C GLY A 34 -8.69 -3.31 9.88
N HIS A 35 -7.72 -4.23 9.79
CA HIS A 35 -6.68 -4.12 8.77
C HIS A 35 -7.26 -4.27 7.37
N THR A 36 -6.64 -3.58 6.41
CA THR A 36 -6.92 -3.74 4.97
C THR A 36 -5.61 -3.76 4.21
N ALA A 37 -5.59 -4.32 3.00
CA ALA A 37 -4.35 -4.62 2.29
C ALA A 37 -3.36 -5.35 3.24
N SER A 38 -2.17 -4.80 3.48
CA SER A 38 -1.31 -5.22 4.62
C SER A 38 -1.03 -4.07 5.59
N LEU A 39 -2.00 -3.16 5.72
CA LEU A 39 -2.00 -2.04 6.63
C LEU A 39 -2.70 -2.45 7.93
N PHE A 40 -1.89 -2.90 8.88
CA PHE A 40 -2.36 -3.35 10.20
C PHE A 40 -2.51 -2.17 11.17
N PRO A 41 -3.48 -2.24 12.11
CA PRO A 41 -3.50 -1.37 13.28
C PRO A 41 -2.11 -1.31 13.94
N ASP A 42 -1.75 -0.14 14.44
CA ASP A 42 -0.48 0.13 15.16
C ASP A 42 0.82 -0.03 14.33
N SER A 43 0.73 -0.32 13.02
CA SER A 43 1.90 -0.35 12.14
C SER A 43 2.30 1.05 11.69
N ILE A 44 3.59 1.37 11.63
CA ILE A 44 4.04 2.65 11.03
C ILE A 44 3.63 2.81 9.55
N ALA A 45 3.33 1.70 8.88
CA ALA A 45 2.86 1.67 7.50
C ALA A 45 1.57 2.48 7.27
N ILE A 46 0.69 2.60 8.27
CA ILE A 46 -0.54 3.40 8.16
C ILE A 46 -0.28 4.92 8.19
N LEU A 47 0.93 5.34 8.53
CA LEU A 47 1.34 6.74 8.57
C LEU A 47 2.15 7.17 7.34
N GLU A 48 2.37 6.27 6.39
CA GLU A 48 3.19 6.54 5.20
C GLU A 48 2.46 7.48 4.22
N THR A 49 3.11 8.60 3.88
CA THR A 49 2.53 9.67 3.05
C THR A 49 3.27 9.91 1.73
N GLU A 50 4.49 9.40 1.56
CA GLU A 50 5.38 9.70 0.44
C GLU A 50 5.52 8.51 -0.51
N MET A 51 5.76 7.33 0.05
CA MET A 51 5.85 6.08 -0.69
C MET A 51 4.46 5.55 -0.98
N TRP A 52 4.21 5.09 -2.20
CA TRP A 52 2.93 4.54 -2.64
C TRP A 52 2.86 3.03 -2.48
N ALA A 53 4.01 2.36 -2.44
CA ALA A 53 4.13 0.97 -2.05
C ALA A 53 5.34 0.73 -1.13
N ILE A 54 5.16 -0.13 -0.13
CA ILE A 54 6.18 -0.47 0.87
C ILE A 54 6.14 -1.97 1.20
N PRO A 55 7.25 -2.54 1.72
CA PRO A 55 7.21 -3.84 2.35
C PRO A 55 6.47 -3.75 3.68
N ALA A 56 5.57 -4.70 3.94
CA ALA A 56 4.86 -4.85 5.20
C ALA A 56 5.01 -6.28 5.71
N PHE A 57 5.39 -6.43 6.98
CA PHE A 57 5.50 -7.74 7.60
C PHE A 57 4.15 -8.16 8.19
N SER A 58 3.67 -9.35 7.83
CA SER A 58 2.48 -9.95 8.41
C SER A 58 2.87 -10.93 9.50
N ALA A 59 2.68 -10.56 10.76
CA ALA A 59 2.97 -11.43 11.89
C ALA A 59 2.10 -12.69 11.90
N ALA A 60 0.84 -12.59 11.45
CA ALA A 60 -0.09 -13.71 11.41
C ALA A 60 0.34 -14.84 10.44
N LEU A 61 1.14 -14.49 9.42
CA LEU A 61 1.58 -15.42 8.38
C LEU A 61 3.09 -15.63 8.38
N ASP A 62 3.81 -14.96 9.27
CA ASP A 62 5.26 -14.94 9.35
C ASP A 62 5.92 -14.65 7.98
N SER A 63 5.41 -13.65 7.28
CA SER A 63 5.81 -13.38 5.89
C SER A 63 5.84 -11.90 5.54
N TRP A 64 6.74 -11.53 4.63
CA TRP A 64 6.76 -10.21 3.99
C TRP A 64 5.73 -10.12 2.87
N ARG A 65 5.10 -8.95 2.76
CA ARG A 65 4.12 -8.60 1.73
C ARG A 65 4.48 -7.26 1.11
N VAL A 66 4.07 -7.04 -0.14
CA VAL A 66 4.02 -5.70 -0.74
C VAL A 66 2.63 -5.13 -0.48
N THR A 67 2.55 -3.89 -0.01
CA THR A 67 1.27 -3.20 0.21
C THR A 67 1.28 -1.82 -0.39
N MET A 68 0.14 -1.40 -0.91
CA MET A 68 -0.13 0.01 -1.16
C MET A 68 -0.33 0.73 0.18
N THR A 69 0.10 1.98 0.23
CA THR A 69 -0.01 2.83 1.42
C THR A 69 -1.29 3.67 1.36
N PRO A 70 -1.69 4.33 2.47
CA PRO A 70 -2.81 5.26 2.44
C PRO A 70 -2.66 6.35 1.39
N ALA A 71 -1.44 6.85 1.13
CA ALA A 71 -1.17 7.85 0.09
C ALA A 71 -1.61 7.40 -1.32
N ALA A 72 -1.49 6.11 -1.61
CA ALA A 72 -1.90 5.53 -2.89
C ALA A 72 -3.36 5.08 -2.92
N LEU A 73 -3.90 4.63 -1.78
CA LEU A 73 -5.25 4.08 -1.68
C LEU A 73 -6.34 5.14 -1.52
N SER A 74 -6.02 6.31 -0.94
CA SER A 74 -7.02 7.31 -0.54
C SER A 74 -7.45 8.26 -1.68
N ASN A 75 -7.06 7.96 -2.91
CA ASN A 75 -7.37 8.74 -4.10
C ASN A 75 -7.94 7.85 -5.22
N ALA A 76 -8.86 6.97 -4.83
CA ALA A 76 -9.72 6.21 -5.73
C ALA A 76 -11.06 6.93 -5.87
#